data_AF-A0A4R6KD94-F1
#
_entry.id   AF-A0A4R6KD94-F1
#
_cell.length_a   1.000
_cell.length_b   1.000
_cell.length_c   1.000
_cell.angle_alpha   90.00
_cell.angle_beta   90.00
_cell.angle_gamma   90.00
#
_symmetry.space_group_name_H-M   'P 1'
#
loop_
_entity.id
_entity.type
_entity.pdbx_description
1 polymer ?
#
loop_
_entity_poly.entity_id
_entity_poly.type
_entity_poly.pdbx_seq_one_letter_code
_entity_poly.pdbx_strand_id
1 'polypeptide(L)'
;MIDRATSSGLPVTRVVCEVGSAVHGARPKLKRLLSDPDGSVIVVEHRDRPTRFGVDYIEAALSAQGRTVRVVDEGEVEDDLVRDMTDALTSFCVRLYGKRAARNRAMKALAAAAGEGG
;
A
#
# COMPACT_ATOMS: atom_id res chain seq x y z
N MET A 1 5.47 -5.31 15.65
CA MET A 1 6.23 -4.42 14.74
C MET A 1 7.37 -3.69 15.45
N ILE A 2 7.13 -2.94 16.54
CA ILE A 2 8.18 -2.18 17.25
C ILE A 2 9.29 -3.09 17.76
N ASP A 3 8.96 -4.21 18.42
CA ASP A 3 9.97 -5.15 18.93
C ASP A 3 10.86 -5.75 17.82
N ARG A 4 10.27 -6.04 16.64
CA ARG A 4 11.02 -6.51 15.46
C ARG A 4 11.89 -5.40 14.83
N ALA A 5 11.46 -4.14 14.92
CA ALA A 5 12.27 -3.00 14.48
C ALA A 5 13.44 -2.77 15.45
N THR A 6 13.20 -2.86 16.75
CA THR A 6 14.23 -2.71 17.79
C THR A 6 15.23 -3.88 17.79
N SER A 7 14.80 -5.11 17.47
CA SER A 7 15.71 -6.25 17.28
C SER A 7 16.65 -6.10 16.08
N SER A 8 16.37 -5.14 15.19
CA SER A 8 17.25 -4.78 14.07
C SER A 8 18.38 -3.81 14.46
N GLY A 9 18.46 -3.41 15.74
CA GLY A 9 19.51 -2.53 16.27
C GLY A 9 19.32 -1.03 15.99
N LEU A 10 18.16 -0.63 15.45
CA LEU A 10 17.86 0.77 15.14
C LEU A 10 16.91 1.37 16.19
N PRO A 11 17.22 2.54 16.77
CA PRO A 11 16.29 3.24 17.65
C PRO A 11 15.10 3.76 16.84
N VAL A 12 13.88 3.42 17.27
CA VAL A 12 12.65 3.87 16.59
C VAL A 12 12.39 5.32 16.98
N THR A 13 12.53 6.24 16.02
CA THR A 13 12.28 7.68 16.23
C THR A 13 10.81 8.07 16.09
N ARG A 14 10.07 7.39 15.21
CA ARG A 14 8.65 7.67 14.94
C ARG A 14 7.92 6.43 14.44
N VAL A 15 6.70 6.23 14.94
CA VAL A 15 5.76 5.22 14.43
C VAL A 15 4.63 5.93 13.69
N VAL A 16 4.34 5.48 12.46
CA VAL A 16 3.28 6.05 11.62
C VAL A 16 2.29 4.96 11.25
N CYS A 17 1.03 5.14 11.67
CA CYS A 17 -0.06 4.24 11.31
C CYS A 17 -1.12 5.00 10.50
N GLU A 18 -1.55 4.42 9.39
CA GLU A 18 -2.54 5.00 8.48
C GLU A 18 -3.44 3.92 7.90
N VAL A 19 -4.75 4.16 7.95
CA VAL A 19 -5.73 3.35 7.23
C VAL A 19 -5.96 4.01 5.87
N GLY A 20 -5.65 3.30 4.79
CA GLY A 20 -5.81 3.78 3.43
C GLY A 20 -5.53 2.65 2.45
N SER A 21 -6.14 2.74 1.28
CA SER A 21 -5.96 1.77 0.20
C SER A 21 -4.52 1.82 -0.33
N ALA A 22 -3.88 0.67 -0.54
CA ALA A 22 -2.53 0.61 -1.10
C ALA A 22 -2.51 0.97 -2.59
N VAL A 23 -3.66 0.92 -3.27
CA VAL A 23 -3.83 1.31 -4.68
C VAL A 23 -4.20 2.80 -4.84
N HIS A 24 -4.74 3.45 -3.81
CA HIS A 24 -5.12 4.85 -3.87
C HIS A 24 -4.16 5.74 -3.08
N GLY A 25 -3.37 6.55 -3.79
CA GLY A 25 -2.32 7.42 -3.23
C GLY A 25 -2.81 8.59 -2.35
N ALA A 26 -4.04 8.61 -1.85
CA ALA A 26 -4.53 9.63 -0.91
C ALA A 26 -4.16 9.28 0.54
N ARG A 27 -2.85 9.07 0.78
CA ARG A 27 -2.29 8.67 2.08
C ARG A 27 -1.43 9.80 2.64
N PRO A 28 -2.03 10.81 3.32
CA PRO A 28 -1.31 11.98 3.79
C PRO A 28 -0.16 11.66 4.76
N LYS A 29 -0.30 10.64 5.61
CA LYS A 29 0.77 10.27 6.54
C LYS A 29 1.93 9.60 5.81
N LEU A 30 1.65 8.69 4.87
CA LEU A 30 2.66 8.10 4.01
C LEU A 30 3.39 9.16 3.18
N LYS A 31 2.67 10.09 2.54
CA LYS A 31 3.27 11.20 1.79
C LYS A 31 4.22 12.01 2.67
N ARG A 32 3.77 12.38 3.88
CA ARG A 32 4.61 13.11 4.83
C ARG A 32 5.86 12.32 5.21
N LEU A 33 5.75 11.01 5.45
CA LEU A 33 6.88 10.14 5.76
C LEU A 33 7.90 10.07 4.60
N LEU A 34 7.42 9.96 3.36
CA LEU A 34 8.26 9.90 2.18
C LEU A 34 8.95 11.24 1.87
N SER A 35 8.28 12.37 2.13
CA SER A 35 8.83 13.71 1.93
C SER A 35 9.75 14.21 3.06
N ASP A 36 9.77 13.52 4.20
CA ASP A 36 10.58 13.88 5.37
C ASP A 36 12.02 13.36 5.22
N PRO A 37 13.03 14.23 5.09
CA PRO A 37 14.41 13.83 4.85
C PRO A 37 15.11 13.25 6.08
N ASP A 38 14.58 13.47 7.29
CA ASP A 38 15.27 13.12 8.54
C ASP A 38 15.24 11.60 8.82
N GLY A 39 14.34 10.87 8.16
CA GLY A 39 14.20 9.42 8.32
C GLY A 39 15.09 8.63 7.37
N SER A 40 16.24 8.11 7.84
CA SER A 40 17.17 7.31 7.04
C SER A 40 16.66 5.90 6.72
N VAL A 41 15.95 5.26 7.66
CA VAL A 41 15.43 3.89 7.48
C VAL A 41 13.93 3.86 7.75
N ILE A 42 13.17 3.40 6.76
CA ILE A 42 11.72 3.17 6.86
C ILE A 42 11.50 1.68 7.05
N VAL A 43 10.94 1.28 8.19
CA VAL A 43 10.61 -0.12 8.46
C VAL A 43 9.14 -0.36 8.19
N VAL A 44 8.83 -1.35 7.36
CA VAL A 44 7.47 -1.78 7.03
C VAL A 44 7.29 -3.24 7.36
N GLU A 45 6.05 -3.64 7.66
CA GLU A 45 5.74 -5.04 7.91
C GLU A 45 5.88 -5.85 6.62
N HIS A 46 5.10 -5.50 5.58
CA HIS A 46 5.16 -6.13 4.27
C HIS A 46 5.58 -5.15 3.17
N ARG A 47 6.08 -5.71 2.06
CA ARG A 47 6.63 -4.94 0.94
C ARG A 47 5.58 -4.05 0.25
N ASP A 48 4.34 -4.50 0.18
CA ASP A 48 3.21 -3.82 -0.47
C ASP A 48 2.53 -2.77 0.43
N ARG A 49 2.89 -2.70 1.72
CA ARG A 49 2.28 -1.75 2.67
C ARG A 49 2.40 -0.28 2.25
N PRO A 50 3.50 0.22 1.65
CA PRO A 50 3.55 1.59 1.13
C PRO A 50 2.60 1.79 -0.06
N THR A 51 2.61 0.84 -1.00
CA THR A 51 1.82 0.89 -2.23
C THR A 51 1.72 -0.51 -2.82
N ARG A 52 0.58 -0.82 -3.44
CA ARG A 52 0.39 -2.10 -4.12
C ARG A 52 1.21 -2.22 -5.40
N PHE A 53 1.47 -1.07 -6.04
CA PHE A 53 2.24 -0.98 -7.28
C PHE A 53 3.29 0.12 -7.19
N GLY A 54 4.44 -0.09 -7.81
CA GLY A 54 5.52 0.91 -7.87
C GLY A 54 6.35 1.03 -6.60
N VAL A 55 6.37 -0.02 -5.76
CA VAL A 55 7.28 -0.10 -4.60
C VAL A 55 8.73 0.10 -5.04
N ASP A 56 9.12 -0.51 -6.16
CA ASP A 56 10.47 -0.39 -6.73
C ASP A 56 10.86 1.08 -7.01
N TYR A 57 9.90 1.90 -7.48
CA TYR A 57 10.14 3.32 -7.72
C TYR A 57 10.30 4.10 -6.41
N ILE A 58 9.55 3.75 -5.37
CA ILE A 58 9.71 4.34 -4.03
C ILE A 58 11.07 3.97 -3.46
N GLU A 59 11.46 2.70 -3.53
CA GLU A 59 12.76 2.21 -3.07
C GLU A 59 13.91 2.90 -3.81
N ALA A 60 13.82 3.04 -5.14
CA ALA A 60 14.81 3.75 -5.93
C ALA A 60 14.90 5.24 -5.57
N ALA A 61 13.76 5.92 -5.41
CA ALA A 61 13.72 7.33 -5.04
C ALA A 61 14.28 7.59 -3.63
N LEU A 62 13.99 6.71 -2.67
CA LEU A 62 14.56 6.76 -1.32
C LEU A 62 16.06 6.45 -1.35
N SER A 63 16.49 5.46 -2.13
CA SER A 63 17.90 5.09 -2.28
C SER A 63 18.72 6.24 -2.86
N ALA A 64 18.16 7.00 -3.81
CA ALA A 64 18.78 8.22 -4.33
C ALA A 64 18.97 9.33 -3.27
N GLN A 65 18.23 9.27 -2.16
CA GLN A 65 18.35 10.17 -1.01
C GLN A 65 19.23 9.57 0.11
N GLY A 66 19.85 8.40 -0.10
CA GLY A 66 20.58 7.69 0.94
C GLY A 66 19.68 7.04 2.00
N ARG A 67 18.41 6.79 1.67
CA ARG A 67 17.40 6.22 2.57
C ARG A 67 17.05 4.80 2.14
N THR A 68 16.64 3.96 3.08
CA THR A 68 16.35 2.54 2.82
C THR A 68 15.00 2.12 3.37
N VAL A 69 14.29 1.26 2.64
CA VAL A 69 13.09 0.57 3.14
C VAL A 69 13.49 -0.83 3.59
N ARG A 70 13.09 -1.22 4.80
CA ARG A 70 13.33 -2.56 5.35
C ARG A 70 12.00 -3.25 5.62
N VAL A 71 11.81 -4.39 4.98
CA VAL A 71 10.63 -5.26 5.15
C VAL A 71 10.92 -6.24 6.28
N VAL A 72 9.98 -6.39 7.20
CA VAL A 72 10.12 -7.27 8.38
C VAL A 72 9.49 -8.64 8.14
N ASP A 73 8.55 -8.72 7.22
CA ASP A 73 7.79 -9.91 6.88
C ASP A 73 7.44 -9.91 5.38
N GLU A 74 7.91 -10.90 4.65
CA GLU A 74 7.73 -10.98 3.19
C GLU A 74 6.35 -11.52 2.77
N GLY A 75 5.53 -12.00 3.73
CA GLY A 75 4.20 -12.53 3.43
C GLY A 75 3.23 -11.45 2.95
N GLU A 76 2.36 -11.77 2.01
CA GLU A 76 1.21 -10.95 1.63
C GLU A 76 -0.06 -11.57 2.24
N VAL A 77 -1.02 -10.75 2.67
CA VAL A 77 -2.29 -11.24 3.25
C VAL A 77 -3.35 -11.26 2.16
N GLU A 78 -3.96 -12.42 1.91
CA GLU A 78 -4.92 -12.65 0.80
C GLU A 78 -6.13 -11.68 0.82
N ASP A 79 -6.65 -11.36 2.01
CA ASP A 79 -7.75 -10.39 2.18
C ASP A 79 -7.39 -8.97 1.68
N ASP A 80 -6.12 -8.57 1.78
CA ASP A 80 -5.65 -7.27 1.32
C ASP A 80 -5.64 -7.20 -0.23
N LEU A 81 -5.35 -8.32 -0.90
CA LEU A 81 -5.35 -8.40 -2.37
C LEU A 81 -6.76 -8.23 -2.97
N VAL A 82 -7.77 -8.93 -2.42
CA VAL A 82 -9.17 -8.81 -2.89
C VAL A 82 -9.67 -7.37 -2.71
N ARG A 83 -9.34 -6.76 -1.57
CA ARG A 83 -9.69 -5.38 -1.27
C ARG A 83 -9.02 -4.40 -2.22
N ASP A 84 -7.72 -4.55 -2.47
CA ASP A 84 -6.98 -3.68 -3.38
C ASP A 84 -7.50 -3.77 -4.83
N MET A 85 -7.83 -4.98 -5.29
CA MET A 85 -8.46 -5.16 -6.61
C MET A 85 -9.83 -4.49 -6.68
N THR A 86 -10.62 -4.58 -5.61
CA THR A 86 -11.92 -3.91 -5.50
C THR A 86 -11.76 -2.38 -5.56
N ASP A 87 -10.80 -1.83 -4.83
CA ASP A 87 -10.54 -0.39 -4.80
C ASP A 87 -10.03 0.13 -6.16
N ALA A 88 -9.15 -0.63 -6.82
CA ALA A 88 -8.62 -0.31 -8.13
C ALA A 88 -9.75 -0.28 -9.18
N LEU A 89 -10.52 -1.37 -9.28
CA LEU A 89 -11.65 -1.46 -10.21
C LEU A 89 -12.72 -0.41 -9.93
N THR A 90 -12.98 -0.12 -8.65
CA THR A 90 -13.93 0.94 -8.26
C THR A 90 -13.43 2.31 -8.75
N SER A 91 -12.15 2.62 -8.57
CA SER A 91 -11.54 3.87 -9.07
C SER A 91 -11.69 4.00 -10.60
N PHE A 92 -11.41 2.94 -11.35
CA PHE A 92 -11.64 2.92 -12.81
C PHE A 92 -13.12 3.11 -13.16
N CYS A 93 -14.02 2.38 -12.50
CA CYS A 93 -15.45 2.46 -12.76
C CYS A 93 -16.03 3.84 -12.42
N VAL A 94 -15.52 4.54 -11.39
CA VAL A 94 -15.91 5.93 -11.09
C VAL A 94 -15.59 6.84 -12.27
N ARG A 95 -14.42 6.69 -12.88
CA ARG A 95 -13.98 7.52 -14.02
C ARG A 95 -14.71 7.18 -15.31
N LEU A 96 -14.98 5.90 -15.55
CA LEU A 96 -15.62 5.43 -16.78
C LEU A 96 -17.15 5.57 -16.75
N TYR A 97 -17.78 5.36 -15.59
CA TYR A 97 -19.24 5.14 -15.49
C TYR A 97 -19.92 6.01 -14.43
N GLY A 98 -19.15 6.84 -13.71
CA GLY A 98 -19.66 7.66 -12.63
C GLY A 98 -19.83 6.91 -11.30
N LYS A 99 -19.95 7.67 -10.21
CA LYS A 99 -19.91 7.15 -8.82
C LYS A 99 -21.01 6.14 -8.49
N ARG A 100 -22.24 6.36 -9.00
CA ARG A 100 -23.43 5.57 -8.61
C ARG A 100 -23.32 4.09 -8.98
N ALA A 101 -22.72 3.76 -10.13
CA ALA A 101 -22.61 2.38 -10.60
C ALA A 101 -21.27 1.72 -10.27
N ALA A 102 -20.28 2.49 -9.78
CA ALA A 102 -18.89 2.06 -9.79
C ALA A 102 -18.62 0.83 -8.92
N ARG A 103 -19.08 0.84 -7.67
CA ARG A 103 -18.87 -0.26 -6.73
C ARG A 103 -19.55 -1.55 -7.22
N ASN A 104 -20.81 -1.45 -7.65
CA ASN A 104 -21.55 -2.62 -8.15
C ASN A 104 -20.92 -3.21 -9.42
N ARG A 105 -20.37 -2.37 -10.30
CA ARG A 105 -19.66 -2.86 -11.50
C ARG A 105 -18.33 -3.50 -11.16
N ALA A 106 -17.56 -2.93 -10.23
CA ALA A 106 -16.31 -3.53 -9.75
C ALA A 106 -16.54 -4.92 -9.13
N MET A 107 -17.56 -5.07 -8.28
CA MET A 107 -17.92 -6.36 -7.68
C MET A 107 -18.35 -7.39 -8.73
N LYS A 108 -19.14 -6.99 -9.73
CA LYS A 108 -19.54 -7.89 -10.83
C LYS A 108 -18.34 -8.34 -11.66
N ALA A 109 -17.40 -7.44 -11.93
CA ALA A 109 -16.17 -7.78 -12.66
C ALA A 109 -15.30 -8.78 -11.89
N LEU A 110 -15.19 -8.60 -10.57
CA LEU A 110 -14.50 -9.55 -9.68
C LEU A 110 -15.16 -10.93 -9.69
N ALA A 111 -16.48 -10.99 -9.47
CA ALA A 111 -17.22 -12.25 -9.46
C ALA A 111 -17.11 -13.01 -10.80
N ALA A 112 -17.18 -12.28 -11.92
CA ALA A 112 -16.99 -12.86 -13.24
C ALA A 112 -15.57 -13.42 -13.44
N ALA A 113 -14.55 -12.74 -12.92
CA ALA A 113 -13.16 -13.22 -12.98
C ALA A 113 -12.89 -14.43 -12.07
N ALA A 114 -13.61 -14.54 -10.94
CA ALA A 114 -13.53 -15.67 -10.02
C ALA A 114 -14.25 -16.94 -10.51
N GLY A 115 -15.03 -16.85 -11.60
CA GLY A 115 -15.81 -17.97 -12.12
C GLY A 115 -17.12 -18.24 -11.37
N GLU A 116 -17.53 -17.35 -10.47
CA GLU A 116 -18.77 -17.48 -9.67
C GLU A 116 -20.03 -16.97 -10.42
N GLY A 117 -19.91 -16.78 -11.74
CA GLY A 117 -20.92 -16.14 -12.59
C GLY A 117 -21.76 -17.07 -13.46
N GLY A 118 -22.06 -18.28 -12.98
CA GLY A 118 -23.03 -19.20 -13.60
C GLY A 118 -24.43 -19.05 -13.01
#